data_AF-A0A2G9TYV4-F1
#
_entry.id   AF-A0A2G9TYV4-F1
#
_cell.length_a   1.000
_cell.length_b   1.000
_cell.length_c   1.000
_cell.angle_alpha   90.00
_cell.angle_beta   90.00
_cell.angle_gamma   90.00
#
_symmetry.space_group_name_H-M   'P 1'
#
loop_
_entity.id
_entity.type
_entity.pdbx_description
1 polymer ?
#
loop_
_entity_poly.entity_id
_entity_poly.type
_entity_poly.pdbx_seq_one_letter_code
_entity_poly.pdbx_strand_id
1 'polypeptide(L)'
;MEMLVFETKEGEVLARVSMEAICGSSRYFHGMFTSDLFEKRSGRRRFLFCPEEEDCSAEDFTRFLHYLAGCRSQCTAISSAHTCVALIRLSDRYLCPTLSEFVCSPHGPVRRILTGETLPAGGDVSANVDTVLHQFAGRGSASLHMSVPLARRHLH
;
A
#
# COMPACT_ATOMS: atom_id res chain seq x y z
N MET A 1 -7.68 -22.37 5.20
CA MET A 1 -7.57 -21.02 4.64
C MET A 1 -6.15 -20.80 4.19
N GLU A 2 -5.97 -20.29 2.97
CA GLU A 2 -4.65 -19.98 2.43
C GLU A 2 -4.19 -18.62 2.95
N MET A 3 -2.96 -18.56 3.47
CA MET A 3 -2.40 -17.38 4.15
C MET A 3 -1.17 -16.86 3.40
N LEU A 4 -1.05 -15.55 3.30
CA LEU A 4 0.16 -14.86 2.87
C LEU A 4 0.93 -14.39 4.09
N VAL A 5 2.25 -14.55 4.05
CA VAL A 5 3.17 -14.13 5.10
C VAL A 5 4.02 -12.99 4.57
N PHE A 6 4.05 -11.89 5.30
CA PHE A 6 4.89 -10.74 5.02
C PHE A 6 5.98 -10.68 6.08
N GLU A 7 7.24 -10.60 5.66
CA GLU A 7 8.39 -10.66 6.56
C GLU A 7 9.51 -9.71 6.14
N THR A 8 10.37 -9.33 7.08
CA THR A 8 11.57 -8.54 6.81
C THR A 8 12.70 -9.41 6.25
N LYS A 9 13.80 -8.79 5.81
CA LYS A 9 15.04 -9.48 5.36
C LYS A 9 15.66 -10.34 6.46
N GLU A 10 15.44 -9.96 7.71
CA GLU A 10 15.91 -10.64 8.92
C GLU A 10 15.01 -11.83 9.30
N GLY A 11 13.89 -12.04 8.59
CA GLY A 11 12.92 -13.10 8.85
C GLY A 11 11.88 -12.77 9.91
N GLU A 12 11.79 -11.51 10.34
CA GLU A 12 10.75 -11.06 11.26
C GLU A 12 9.40 -11.01 10.53
N VAL A 13 8.39 -11.68 11.06
CA VAL A 13 7.04 -11.70 10.45
C VAL A 13 6.28 -10.44 10.83
N LEU A 14 5.97 -9.62 9.84
CA LEU A 14 5.19 -8.39 9.99
C LEU A 14 3.70 -8.69 10.14
N ALA A 15 3.16 -9.50 9.23
CA ALA A 15 1.76 -9.92 9.30
C ALA A 15 1.49 -11.22 8.54
N ARG A 16 0.38 -11.86 8.92
CA ARG A 16 -0.22 -12.98 8.19
C ARG A 16 -1.62 -12.58 7.78
N VAL A 17 -1.89 -12.53 6.48
CA VAL A 17 -3.17 -12.08 5.93
C VAL A 17 -3.78 -13.21 5.10
N SER A 18 -5.09 -13.43 5.22
CA SER A 18 -5.77 -14.43 4.39
C SER A 18 -5.74 -13.99 2.92
N MET A 19 -5.52 -14.95 2.02
CA MET A 19 -5.53 -14.68 0.59
C MET A 19 -6.89 -14.13 0.13
N GLU A 20 -7.98 -14.59 0.74
CA GLU A 20 -9.32 -14.08 0.48
C GLU A 20 -9.45 -12.57 0.77
N ALA A 21 -9.02 -12.14 1.97
CA ALA A 21 -9.15 -10.74 2.38
C ALA A 21 -8.25 -9.83 1.53
N ILE A 22 -7.02 -10.26 1.24
CA ILE A 22 -6.08 -9.45 0.49
C ILE A 22 -6.49 -9.34 -0.99
N CYS A 23 -7.00 -10.40 -1.60
CA CYS A 23 -7.53 -10.38 -2.97
C CYS A 23 -8.85 -9.61 -3.07
N GLY A 24 -9.67 -9.59 -2.01
CA GLY A 24 -10.88 -8.77 -1.95
C GLY A 24 -10.58 -7.28 -1.82
N SER A 25 -9.47 -6.92 -1.19
CA SER A 25 -9.13 -5.52 -0.88
C SER A 25 -8.14 -4.87 -1.85
N SER A 26 -7.35 -5.67 -2.57
CA SER A 26 -6.30 -5.20 -3.48
C SER A 26 -6.45 -5.82 -4.86
N ARG A 27 -6.58 -4.98 -5.90
CA ARG A 27 -6.61 -5.46 -7.29
C ARG A 27 -5.25 -6.04 -7.73
N TYR A 28 -4.15 -5.58 -7.14
CA TYR A 28 -2.82 -6.10 -7.40
C TYR A 28 -2.71 -7.59 -7.04
N PHE A 29 -2.95 -7.92 -5.76
CA PHE A 29 -2.97 -9.31 -5.29
C PHE A 29 -4.05 -10.14 -5.96
N HIS A 30 -5.24 -9.57 -6.22
CA HIS A 30 -6.26 -10.26 -7.00
C HIS A 30 -5.70 -10.69 -8.37
N GLY A 31 -5.12 -9.76 -9.13
CA GLY A 31 -4.53 -10.05 -10.44
C GLY A 31 -3.39 -11.07 -10.35
N MET A 32 -2.54 -10.97 -9.33
CA MET A 32 -1.41 -11.89 -9.10
C MET A 32 -1.86 -13.35 -8.89
N PHE A 33 -2.96 -13.57 -8.18
CA PHE A 33 -3.42 -14.92 -7.80
C PHE A 33 -4.56 -15.46 -8.68
N THR A 34 -5.32 -14.63 -9.38
CA THR A 34 -6.35 -15.10 -10.31
C THR A 34 -5.82 -15.36 -11.71
N SER A 35 -4.85 -14.55 -12.15
CA SER A 35 -4.18 -14.76 -13.44
C SER A 35 -3.30 -16.01 -13.39
N ASP A 36 -3.05 -16.61 -14.55
CA ASP A 36 -2.11 -17.72 -14.74
C ASP A 36 -0.63 -17.30 -14.61
N LEU A 37 -0.37 -16.30 -13.75
CA LEU A 37 0.94 -15.74 -13.45
C LEU A 37 1.74 -16.71 -12.57
N PHE A 38 3.07 -16.51 -12.60
CA PHE A 38 4.04 -17.40 -11.98
C PHE A 38 3.77 -17.61 -10.48
N GLU A 39 3.24 -16.64 -9.76
CA GLU A 39 2.95 -16.70 -8.33
C GLU A 39 1.88 -17.74 -7.97
N LYS A 40 0.86 -17.93 -8.82
CA LYS A 40 -0.13 -19.00 -8.68
C LYS A 40 0.51 -20.37 -8.96
N ARG A 41 1.34 -20.47 -9.99
CA ARG A 41 2.00 -21.72 -10.41
C ARG A 41 3.16 -22.15 -9.51
N SER A 42 3.80 -21.19 -8.83
CA SER A 42 4.94 -21.43 -7.93
C SER A 42 4.56 -21.65 -6.46
N GLY A 43 3.29 -21.41 -6.09
CA GLY A 43 2.86 -21.52 -4.70
C GLY A 43 3.52 -20.47 -3.79
N ARG A 44 3.95 -19.31 -4.33
CA ARG A 44 4.56 -18.25 -3.53
C ARG A 44 3.54 -17.70 -2.54
N ARG A 45 3.81 -17.86 -1.24
CA ARG A 45 2.98 -17.34 -0.14
C ARG A 45 3.73 -16.40 0.80
N ARG A 46 5.00 -16.12 0.49
CA ARG A 46 5.88 -15.27 1.30
C ARG A 46 6.32 -14.06 0.50
N PHE A 47 6.18 -12.90 1.11
CA PHE A 47 6.53 -11.60 0.55
C PHE A 47 7.51 -10.91 1.49
N LEU A 48 8.56 -10.36 0.89
CA LEU A 48 9.61 -9.67 1.62
C LEU A 48 9.29 -8.18 1.65
N PHE A 49 9.25 -7.61 2.84
CA PHE A 49 9.18 -6.17 3.04
C PHE A 49 10.58 -5.58 2.92
N CYS A 50 10.69 -4.49 2.16
CA CYS A 50 11.91 -3.76 1.93
C CYS A 50 11.60 -2.26 2.15
N PRO A 51 12.09 -1.64 3.24
CA PRO A 51 11.78 -0.24 3.55
C PRO A 51 12.09 0.72 2.41
N GLU A 52 13.18 0.48 1.68
CA GLU A 52 13.63 1.33 0.57
C GLU A 52 12.73 1.19 -0.66
N GLU A 53 12.20 -0.01 -0.91
CA GLU A 53 11.30 -0.24 -2.06
C GLU A 53 9.88 0.24 -1.76
N GLU A 54 9.41 0.03 -0.53
CA GLU A 54 8.06 0.40 -0.10
C GLU A 54 7.96 1.85 0.38
N ASP A 55 9.10 2.53 0.57
CA ASP A 55 9.21 3.93 0.98
C ASP A 55 8.36 4.27 2.23
N CYS A 56 8.38 3.35 3.21
CA CYS A 56 7.65 3.48 4.46
C CYS A 56 8.29 2.63 5.58
N SER A 57 7.82 2.86 6.81
CA SER A 57 8.24 2.05 7.96
C SER A 57 7.56 0.68 7.97
N ALA A 58 8.19 -0.31 8.61
CA ALA A 58 7.58 -1.62 8.85
C ALA A 58 6.23 -1.51 9.60
N GLU A 59 6.11 -0.52 10.49
CA GLU A 59 4.88 -0.27 11.24
C GLU A 59 3.76 0.23 10.31
N ASP A 60 4.04 1.20 9.43
CA ASP A 60 3.07 1.72 8.47
C ASP A 60 2.67 0.63 7.44
N PHE A 61 3.62 -0.19 7.01
CA PHE A 61 3.33 -1.34 6.14
C PHE A 61 2.47 -2.39 6.85
N THR A 62 2.76 -2.69 8.12
CA THR A 62 1.95 -3.62 8.93
C THR A 62 0.53 -3.07 9.10
N ARG A 63 0.38 -1.77 9.38
CA ARG A 63 -0.91 -1.08 9.45
C ARG A 63 -1.70 -1.19 8.14
N PHE A 64 -1.03 -1.03 7.00
CA PHE A 64 -1.60 -1.27 5.68
C PHE A 64 -2.11 -2.72 5.52
N LEU A 65 -1.31 -3.73 5.88
CA LEU A 65 -1.70 -5.13 5.82
C LEU A 65 -2.92 -5.43 6.71
N HIS A 66 -2.98 -4.84 7.91
CA HIS A 66 -4.15 -4.92 8.77
C HIS A 66 -5.39 -4.32 8.11
N TYR A 67 -5.26 -3.21 7.37
CA TYR A 67 -6.38 -2.64 6.62
C TYR A 67 -6.89 -3.60 5.54
N LEU A 68 -5.99 -4.22 4.77
CA LEU A 68 -6.35 -5.22 3.76
C LEU A 68 -6.97 -6.48 4.35
N ALA A 69 -6.58 -6.85 5.57
CA ALA A 69 -7.19 -7.93 6.33
C ALA A 69 -8.61 -7.60 6.85
N GLY A 70 -9.10 -6.37 6.63
CA GLY A 70 -10.37 -5.91 7.18
C GLY A 70 -10.31 -5.52 8.65
N CYS A 71 -9.11 -5.34 9.24
CA CYS A 71 -8.98 -4.87 10.62
C CYS A 71 -9.56 -3.45 10.75
N ARG A 72 -10.43 -3.26 11.74
CA ARG A 72 -11.04 -1.95 12.10
C ARG A 72 -10.78 -1.57 13.56
N SER A 73 -9.83 -2.23 14.20
CA SER A 73 -9.41 -1.92 15.57
C SER A 73 -8.32 -0.83 15.58
N GLN A 74 -7.72 -0.57 16.74
CA GLN A 74 -6.64 0.43 16.87
C GLN A 74 -5.41 0.10 16.00
N CYS A 75 -5.27 -1.15 15.55
CA CYS A 75 -4.30 -1.62 14.56
C CYS A 75 -4.21 -0.71 13.31
N THR A 76 -5.33 -0.08 12.92
CA THR A 76 -5.44 0.76 11.72
C THR A 76 -5.60 2.25 12.03
N ALA A 77 -5.39 2.64 13.29
CA ALA A 77 -5.45 4.05 13.68
C ALA A 77 -4.31 4.83 12.98
N ILE A 78 -4.70 5.95 12.36
CA ILE A 78 -3.77 6.88 11.73
C ILE A 78 -3.67 8.09 12.65
N SER A 79 -2.47 8.35 13.16
CA SER A 79 -2.19 9.40 14.14
C SER A 79 -1.19 10.44 13.65
N SER A 80 -0.56 10.23 12.50
CA SER A 80 0.49 11.10 11.98
C SER A 80 0.33 11.41 10.49
N ALA A 81 0.84 12.58 10.08
CA ALA A 81 0.89 13.00 8.69
C ALA A 81 1.71 12.02 7.84
N HIS A 82 2.81 11.51 8.41
CA HIS A 82 3.66 10.50 7.78
C HIS A 82 2.90 9.22 7.45
N THR A 83 2.13 8.69 8.41
CA THR A 83 1.30 7.50 8.21
C THR A 83 0.22 7.73 7.15
N CYS A 84 -0.40 8.92 7.09
CA CYS A 84 -1.34 9.26 6.00
C CYS A 84 -0.66 9.13 4.63
N VAL A 85 0.51 9.75 4.46
CA VAL A 85 1.25 9.75 3.19
C VAL A 85 1.68 8.32 2.82
N ALA A 86 2.22 7.56 3.78
CA ALA A 86 2.60 6.17 3.57
C ALA A 86 1.42 5.30 3.11
N LEU A 87 0.27 5.39 3.77
CA LEU A 87 -0.92 4.61 3.42
C LEU A 87 -1.50 5.00 2.05
N ILE A 88 -1.44 6.28 1.67
CA ILE A 88 -1.84 6.72 0.33
C ILE A 88 -0.89 6.11 -0.73
N ARG A 89 0.44 6.19 -0.52
CA ARG A 89 1.43 5.61 -1.44
C ARG A 89 1.26 4.11 -1.60
N LEU A 90 1.09 3.39 -0.49
CA LEU A 90 0.83 1.95 -0.50
C LEU A 90 -0.51 1.63 -1.19
N SER A 91 -1.55 2.44 -0.99
CA SER A 91 -2.83 2.23 -1.66
C SER A 91 -2.75 2.35 -3.18
N ASP A 92 -1.91 3.26 -3.70
CA ASP A 92 -1.66 3.40 -5.13
C ASP A 92 -0.84 2.21 -5.66
N ARG A 93 0.29 1.90 -5.01
CA ARG A 93 1.20 0.80 -5.39
C ARG A 93 0.50 -0.55 -5.46
N TYR A 94 -0.34 -0.85 -4.48
CA TYR A 94 -1.06 -2.13 -4.38
C TYR A 94 -2.50 -2.06 -4.91
N LEU A 95 -2.87 -0.97 -5.60
CA LEU A 95 -4.18 -0.81 -6.24
C LEU A 95 -5.37 -1.08 -5.28
N CYS A 96 -5.36 -0.38 -4.15
CA CYS A 96 -6.32 -0.47 -3.05
C CYS A 96 -7.17 0.83 -2.95
N PRO A 97 -8.10 1.09 -3.88
CA PRO A 97 -8.83 2.37 -3.95
C PRO A 97 -9.67 2.66 -2.71
N THR A 98 -10.19 1.63 -2.03
CA THR A 98 -10.97 1.80 -0.80
C THR A 98 -10.15 2.37 0.35
N LEU A 99 -8.82 2.17 0.36
CA LEU A 99 -7.94 2.75 1.37
C LEU A 99 -7.69 4.24 1.09
N SER A 100 -7.38 4.61 -0.15
CA SER A 100 -7.19 6.03 -0.51
C SER A 100 -8.47 6.83 -0.27
N GLU A 101 -9.64 6.28 -0.65
CA GLU A 101 -10.95 6.89 -0.38
C GLU A 101 -11.19 7.10 1.12
N PHE A 102 -10.90 6.10 1.96
CA PHE A 102 -11.03 6.22 3.42
C PHE A 102 -10.14 7.33 3.99
N VAL A 103 -8.85 7.30 3.61
CA VAL A 103 -7.83 8.23 4.12
C VAL A 103 -8.16 9.67 3.73
N CYS A 104 -8.60 9.89 2.49
CA CYS A 104 -8.89 11.20 1.90
C CYS A 104 -10.35 11.64 2.01
N SER A 105 -11.24 10.85 2.65
CA SER A 105 -12.66 11.18 2.77
C SER A 105 -12.90 12.54 3.46
N PRO A 106 -14.07 13.17 3.30
CA PRO A 106 -14.40 14.44 3.96
C PRO A 106 -14.29 14.44 5.49
N HIS A 107 -14.38 13.25 6.10
CA HIS A 107 -14.19 13.00 7.54
C HIS A 107 -12.95 12.12 7.81
N GLY A 108 -12.07 12.01 6.82
CA GLY A 108 -10.92 11.12 6.81
C GLY A 108 -9.77 11.62 7.67
N PRO A 109 -8.83 10.72 8.02
CA PRO A 109 -7.63 11.05 8.80
C PRO A 109 -6.79 12.19 8.23
N VAL A 110 -6.67 12.31 6.90
CA VAL A 110 -5.91 13.40 6.26
C VAL A 110 -6.39 14.77 6.69
N ARG A 111 -7.71 15.00 6.70
CA ARG A 111 -8.28 16.31 7.04
C ARG A 111 -8.12 16.66 8.52
N ARG A 112 -8.06 15.65 9.40
CA ARG A 112 -7.84 15.85 10.83
C ARG A 112 -6.39 16.12 11.18
N ILE A 113 -5.46 15.54 10.42
CA ILE A 113 -4.04 15.47 10.77
C ILE A 113 -3.20 16.45 9.97
N LEU A 114 -3.48 16.64 8.69
CA LEU A 114 -2.79 17.64 7.86
C LEU A 114 -3.41 19.01 8.11
N THR A 115 -2.97 19.65 9.17
CA THR A 115 -3.13 21.08 9.40
C THR A 115 -1.86 21.82 8.96
N GLY A 116 -1.97 23.11 8.63
CA GLY A 116 -0.82 23.93 8.16
C GLY A 116 0.40 23.95 9.09
N GLU A 117 0.27 23.51 10.34
CA GLU A 117 1.33 23.44 11.37
C GLU A 117 2.10 22.10 11.37
N THR A 118 1.56 21.05 10.76
CA THR A 118 2.20 19.72 10.67
C THR A 118 3.01 19.53 9.39
N LEU A 119 3.05 20.55 8.55
CA LEU A 119 3.87 20.61 7.34
C LEU A 119 5.20 21.31 7.68
N PRO A 120 6.36 20.84 7.16
CA PRO A 120 7.63 21.54 7.35
C PRO A 120 7.50 22.99 6.87
N ALA A 121 7.97 23.93 7.69
CA ALA A 121 7.65 25.36 7.68
C ALA A 121 8.16 26.18 6.46
N GLY A 122 8.05 25.67 5.23
CA GLY A 122 8.63 26.31 4.04
C GLY A 122 7.93 26.06 2.71
N GLY A 123 6.64 25.71 2.67
CA GLY A 123 5.90 25.56 1.42
C GLY A 123 4.46 26.08 1.53
N ASP A 124 4.05 26.92 0.57
CA ASP A 124 2.75 27.59 0.52
C ASP A 124 1.55 26.68 0.82
N VAL A 125 0.80 27.09 1.85
CA VAL A 125 -0.18 26.25 2.58
C VAL A 125 -1.42 25.88 1.76
N SER A 126 -1.76 26.64 0.73
CA SER A 126 -2.88 26.31 -0.18
C SER A 126 -2.48 25.38 -1.32
N ALA A 127 -1.18 25.24 -1.61
CA ALA A 127 -0.73 24.46 -2.75
C ALA A 127 -0.55 22.99 -2.40
N ASN A 128 -0.18 22.61 -1.17
CA ASN A 128 0.29 21.24 -0.92
C ASN A 128 -0.78 20.19 -0.61
N VAL A 129 -1.85 20.51 0.13
CA VAL A 129 -2.94 19.55 0.33
C VAL A 129 -3.72 19.38 -0.98
N ASP A 130 -3.98 20.47 -1.70
CA ASP A 130 -4.56 20.41 -3.04
C ASP A 130 -3.60 19.82 -4.06
N THR A 131 -2.27 19.91 -3.94
CA THR A 131 -1.33 19.21 -4.85
C THR A 131 -1.24 17.72 -4.52
N VAL A 132 -1.25 17.33 -3.25
CA VAL A 132 -1.32 15.91 -2.83
C VAL A 132 -2.72 15.33 -3.10
N LEU A 133 -3.78 16.13 -3.11
CA LEU A 133 -5.09 15.66 -3.54
C LEU A 133 -5.24 15.74 -5.06
N HIS A 134 -4.69 16.73 -5.77
CA HIS A 134 -4.72 16.85 -7.24
C HIS A 134 -3.77 15.88 -7.95
N GLN A 135 -2.59 15.58 -7.39
CA GLN A 135 -1.70 14.54 -7.95
C GLN A 135 -2.37 13.18 -7.95
N PHE A 136 -3.28 12.93 -6.99
CA PHE A 136 -3.96 11.65 -6.83
C PHE A 136 -5.38 11.66 -7.44
N ALA A 137 -6.08 12.80 -7.46
CA ALA A 137 -7.37 12.99 -8.15
C ALA A 137 -7.20 13.11 -9.68
N GLY A 138 -6.01 13.51 -10.16
CA GLY A 138 -5.70 13.67 -11.58
C GLY A 138 -5.16 12.42 -12.31
N ARG A 139 -4.97 11.29 -11.61
CA ARG A 139 -4.43 10.04 -12.22
C ARG A 139 -5.50 8.97 -12.50
N GLY A 140 -6.74 9.41 -12.74
CA GLY A 140 -7.69 8.60 -13.51
C GLY A 140 -7.24 8.53 -14.96
N SER A 141 -6.56 7.43 -15.35
CA SER A 141 -6.04 7.14 -16.70
C SER A 141 -4.59 7.57 -16.97
N ALA A 142 -3.62 6.78 -16.50
CA ALA A 142 -2.35 6.65 -17.19
C ALA A 142 -2.00 5.16 -17.32
N SER A 143 -1.83 4.76 -18.57
CA SER A 143 -1.56 3.41 -19.05
C SER A 143 -0.46 2.69 -18.25
N LEU A 144 -0.76 1.45 -17.85
CA LEU A 144 0.17 0.50 -17.27
C LEU A 144 1.40 0.34 -18.19
N HIS A 145 2.58 0.77 -17.75
CA HIS A 145 3.84 0.30 -18.31
C HIS A 145 4.37 -0.83 -17.42
N MET A 146 4.08 -2.06 -17.81
CA MET A 146 4.59 -3.28 -17.20
C MET A 146 6.07 -3.42 -17.55
N SER A 147 6.96 -3.14 -16.59
CA SER A 147 8.34 -3.61 -16.65
C SER A 147 8.42 -4.93 -15.86
N VAL A 148 8.11 -6.04 -16.52
CA VAL A 148 8.41 -7.38 -16.01
C VAL A 148 9.94 -7.55 -16.09
N PRO A 149 10.64 -7.89 -14.99
CA PRO A 149 12.04 -8.28 -15.08
C PRO A 149 12.13 -9.58 -15.89
N LEU A 150 12.76 -9.50 -17.06
CA LEU A 150 13.05 -10.63 -17.92
C LEU A 150 13.89 -11.63 -17.11
N ALA A 151 13.31 -12.78 -16.78
CA ALA A 151 14.04 -13.90 -16.21
C ALA A 151 15.24 -14.24 -17.11
N ARG A 152 16.46 -14.05 -16.61
CA ARG A 152 17.69 -14.46 -17.29
C ARG A 152 17.62 -15.98 -17.52
N ARG A 153 17.40 -16.35 -18.78
CA ARG A 153 17.73 -17.68 -19.29
C ARG A 153 19.24 -17.87 -19.19
N HIS A 154 19.68 -18.80 -18.34
CA HIS A 154 20.91 -19.53 -18.59
C HIS A 154 20.62 -21.02 -18.56
N LEU A 155 20.40 -21.55 -19.76
CA LEU A 155 20.74 -22.91 -20.15
C LEU A 155 22.18 -22.84 -20.66
N HIS A 156 23.10 -23.50 -19.95
CA HIS A 156 24.00 -24.52 -20.49
C HIS A 156 24.85 -25.09 -19.35
#